data_AF-A0A924L4V4-F1
#
_entry.id   AF-A0A924L4V4-F1
#
_cell.length_a   1.000
_cell.length_b   1.000
_cell.length_c   1.000
_cell.angle_alpha   90.00
_cell.angle_beta   90.00
_cell.angle_gamma   90.00
#
_symmetry.space_group_name_H-M   'P 1'
#
loop_
_entity.id
_entity.type
_entity.pdbx_description
1 polymer ?
#
loop_
_entity_poly.entity_id
_entity_poly.type
_entity_poly.pdbx_seq_one_letter_code
_entity_poly.pdbx_strand_id
1 'polypeptide(L)' 'WANLKNIYYSNTEKDALQYGFVDKEILEELKKPTAKRKIKSTRITNPNALKVFDKALKTHL' A
#
# COMPACT_ATOMS: atom_id res chain seq x y z
N TRP A 1 2.89 9.12 -5.48
CA TRP A 1 2.07 9.52 -6.65
C TRP A 1 1.88 11.02 -6.73
N ALA A 2 1.17 11.66 -5.80
CA ALA A 2 0.81 13.07 -5.93
C ALA A 2 1.89 14.09 -5.46
N ASN A 3 2.93 13.65 -4.74
CA ASN A 3 4.01 14.51 -4.21
C ASN A 3 3.50 15.77 -3.46
N LEU A 4 2.46 15.61 -2.64
CA LEU A 4 1.87 16.70 -1.87
C LEU A 4 2.76 17.03 -0.67
N LYS A 5 2.91 18.32 -0.37
CA LYS A 5 3.68 18.79 0.80
C LYS A 5 2.88 18.73 2.08
N ASN A 6 1.59 19.07 2.02
CA ASN A 6 0.71 19.13 3.17
C ASN A 6 -0.63 18.49 2.84
N ILE A 7 -1.21 17.78 3.81
CA ILE A 7 -2.57 17.27 3.77
C ILE A 7 -3.23 17.72 5.07
N TYR A 8 -4.34 18.44 4.93
CA TYR A 8 -5.19 18.84 6.04
C TYR A 8 -6.47 18.01 5.98
N TYR A 9 -6.92 17.53 7.13
CA TYR A 9 -8.12 16.71 7.26
C TYR A 9 -8.86 17.08 8.55
N SER A 10 -10.18 16.90 8.54
CA SER A 10 -11.04 17.24 9.69
C SER A 10 -11.25 16.03 10.60
N ASN A 11 -11.87 14.98 10.07
CA ASN A 11 -12.28 13.83 10.87
C ASN A 11 -11.13 12.83 11.03
N THR A 12 -11.02 12.22 12.21
CA THR A 12 -10.02 11.19 12.48
C THR A 12 -10.47 9.80 12.03
N GLU A 13 -9.54 8.87 11.96
CA GLU A 13 -9.82 7.45 11.72
C GLU A 13 -10.80 6.87 12.77
N LYS A 14 -10.73 7.34 14.03
CA LYS A 14 -11.65 6.90 15.09
C LYS A 14 -13.07 7.38 14.82
N ASP A 15 -13.23 8.60 14.33
CA ASP A 15 -14.55 9.16 14.00
C ASP A 15 -15.16 8.37 12.85
N ALA A 16 -14.39 8.06 11.81
CA ALA A 16 -14.85 7.26 10.68
C ALA A 16 -15.32 5.85 11.12
N LEU A 17 -14.59 5.21 12.02
CA LEU A 17 -14.92 3.87 12.53
C LEU A 17 -16.26 3.84 13.29
N GLN A 18 -16.60 4.90 14.03
CA GLN A 18 -17.88 4.99 14.73
C GLN A 18 -19.09 4.93 13.78
N TYR A 19 -18.91 5.34 12.52
CA TYR A 19 -19.95 5.30 11.49
C TYR A 19 -19.80 4.11 10.53
N GLY A 20 -18.96 3.12 10.86
CA GLY A 20 -18.82 1.88 10.09
C GLY A 20 -17.84 1.96 8.92
N PHE A 21 -17.04 3.02 8.81
CA PHE A 21 -15.94 3.06 7.85
C PHE A 21 -14.73 2.32 8.42
N VAL A 22 -14.39 1.19 7.79
CA VAL A 22 -13.39 0.22 8.27
C VAL A 22 -12.02 0.40 7.62
N ASP A 23 -11.69 1.60 7.15
CA ASP A 23 -10.41 1.92 6.50
C ASP A 23 -9.21 1.52 7.40
N LYS A 24 -9.40 1.63 8.71
CA LYS A 24 -8.47 1.14 9.73
C LYS A 24 -8.12 -0.33 9.58
N GLU A 25 -9.11 -1.18 9.29
CA GLU A 25 -8.89 -2.63 9.16
C GLU A 25 -7.97 -2.93 7.99
N ILE A 26 -8.12 -2.23 6.87
CA ILE A 26 -7.26 -2.39 5.69
C ILE A 26 -5.84 -1.95 6.02
N LEU A 27 -5.67 -0.81 6.69
CA LEU A 27 -4.35 -0.30 7.07
C LEU A 27 -3.64 -1.23 8.07
N GLU A 28 -4.36 -1.71 9.09
CA GLU A 28 -3.83 -2.68 10.05
C GLU A 28 -3.47 -4.02 9.39
N GLU A 29 -4.24 -4.44 8.39
CA GLU A 29 -3.97 -5.65 7.63
C GLU A 29 -2.67 -5.56 6.83
N LEU A 30 -2.40 -4.41 6.21
CA LEU A 30 -1.18 -4.18 5.43
C LEU A 30 0.07 -4.11 6.31
N LYS A 31 -0.04 -3.72 7.59
CA LYS A 31 1.07 -3.73 8.57
C LYS A 31 1.50 -5.14 8.96
N LYS A 32 0.64 -6.15 8.82
CA LYS A 32 0.97 -7.54 9.16
C LYS A 32 2.00 -8.10 8.17
N PRO A 33 2.91 -9.00 8.62
CA PRO A 33 3.73 -9.81 7.72
C PRO A 33 2.84 -10.51 6.70
N THR A 34 3.29 -10.64 5.45
CA THR A 34 2.50 -11.22 4.34
C THR A 34 1.91 -12.59 4.65
N ALA A 35 2.62 -13.41 5.43
CA ALA A 35 2.17 -14.73 5.90
C ALA A 35 1.07 -14.69 6.96
N LYS A 36 0.90 -13.56 7.67
CA LYS A 36 -0.11 -13.36 8.73
C LYS A 36 -1.31 -12.55 8.24
N ARG A 37 -1.36 -12.22 6.95
CA ARG A 37 -2.49 -11.51 6.37
C ARG A 37 -3.66 -12.46 6.14
N LYS A 38 -4.86 -12.02 6.48
CA LYS A 38 -6.17 -12.60 6.16
C LYS A 38 -6.30 -12.90 4.68
N ILE A 39 -5.82 -11.99 3.82
CA ILE A 39 -5.73 -12.23 2.38
C ILE A 39 -4.36 -12.83 2.07
N LYS A 40 -4.38 -14.05 1.51
CA LYS A 40 -3.18 -14.79 1.13
C LYS A 40 -2.35 -13.98 0.13
N SER A 41 -1.17 -13.56 0.56
CA SER A 41 -0.20 -12.83 -0.26
C SER A 41 0.97 -13.75 -0.60
N THR A 42 1.00 -14.31 -1.82
CA THR A 42 2.05 -15.27 -2.24
C THR A 42 3.08 -14.57 -3.12
N ARG A 43 4.35 -14.55 -2.72
CA ARG A 43 5.44 -14.05 -3.56
C ARG A 43 5.79 -15.11 -4.61
N ILE A 44 5.71 -14.74 -5.88
CA ILE A 44 6.18 -15.56 -6.99
C ILE A 44 7.54 -15.02 -7.42
N THR A 45 8.57 -15.85 -7.34
CA THR A 45 9.93 -15.49 -7.79
C THR A 45 10.00 -15.51 -9.31
N ASN A 46 10.42 -14.40 -9.91
CA ASN A 46 10.65 -14.30 -11.34
C ASN A 46 12.01 -13.62 -11.59
N PRO A 47 13.00 -14.30 -12.19
CA PRO A 47 14.33 -13.74 -12.44
C PRO A 47 14.29 -12.54 -13.41
N ASN A 48 13.25 -12.44 -14.24
CA ASN A 48 13.06 -11.31 -15.15
C ASN A 48 12.36 -10.11 -14.49
N ALA A 49 11.85 -10.24 -13.25
CA ALA A 49 11.12 -9.15 -12.60
C ALA A 49 11.96 -7.88 -12.44
N LEU A 50 13.29 -8.02 -12.25
CA LEU A 50 14.18 -6.87 -12.12
C LEU A 50 14.45 -6.15 -13.45
N LYS A 51 14.27 -6.81 -14.60
CA LYS A 51 14.50 -6.22 -15.93
C LYS A 51 13.57 -5.04 -16.21
N VAL A 52 12.39 -4.99 -15.58
CA VAL A 52 11.46 -3.86 -15.73
C VAL A 52 12.05 -2.57 -15.17
N PHE A 53 12.77 -2.66 -14.05
CA PHE A 53 13.43 -1.52 -13.43
C PHE A 53 14.65 -1.08 -14.25
N ASP A 54 15.45 -2.02 -14.76
CA ASP A 54 16.55 -1.73 -15.68
C ASP A 54 16.07 -0.98 -16.94
N LYS A 55 14.95 -1.43 -17.52
CA LYS A 55 14.32 -0.74 -18.66
C LYS A 55 13.82 0.64 -18.27
N ALA A 56 13.15 0.80 -17.14
CA ALA A 56 12.64 2.10 -16.69
C ALA A 56 13.77 3.12 -16.46
N LEU A 57 14.90 2.70 -15.89
CA LEU A 57 16.08 3.55 -15.68
C LEU A 57 16.73 4.00 -16.99
N LYS A 58 16.85 3.09 -17.97
CA LYS A 58 17.45 3.38 -19.29
C LYS A 58 16.59 4.26 -20.18
N THR A 59 15.28 4.27 -19.96
CA THR A 59 14.32 4.92 -20.85
C THR A 59 14.11 6.40 -20.53
N HIS A 60 14.76 6.96 -19.49
CA HIS A 60 14.64 8.38 -19.10
C HIS A 60 13.24 8.98 -19.33
N LEU A 61 12.31 8.70 -18.40
CA LEU A 61 11.29 9.70 -18.09
C LEU A 61 11.98 10.91 -17.46
#